data_AF-A0A2K3JSU2-F1
#
_entry.id   AF-A0A2K3JSU2-F1
#
_cell.length_a   1.000
_cell.length_b   1.000
_cell.length_c   1.000
_cell.angle_alpha   90.00
_cell.angle_beta   90.00
_cell.angle_gamma   90.00
#
_symmetry.space_group_name_H-M   'P 1'
#
loop_
_entity.id
_entity.type
_entity.pdbx_description
1 polymer ?
#
loop_
_entity_poly.entity_id
_entity_poly.type
_entity_poly.pdbx_seq_one_letter_code
_entity_poly.pdbx_strand_id
1 'polypeptide(L)' 'MVRFVVHAEVLNHPVFVNLLNMSAQEYGYQGVLRIPCRVVVFERILEAIRLGRKSGAIHELLLSDE' A
#
# COMPACT_ATOMS: atom_id res chain seq x y z
N MET A 1 -7.29 -20.37 -2.31
CA MET A 1 -6.35 -19.25 -2.58
C MET A 1 -5.87 -18.71 -1.24
N VAL A 2 -4.57 -18.68 -0.98
CA VAL A 2 -3.98 -18.22 0.28
C VAL A 2 -3.46 -16.78 0.08
N ARG A 3 -3.78 -15.86 1.00
CA ARG A 3 -3.33 -14.45 0.96
C ARG A 3 -2.43 -14.17 2.15
N PHE A 4 -1.31 -13.49 1.90
CA PHE A 4 -0.39 -13.04 2.96
C PHE A 4 -0.47 -11.51 3.04
N VAL A 5 -0.83 -11.00 4.21
CA VAL A 5 -0.66 -9.59 4.52
C VAL A 5 0.69 -9.45 5.16
N VAL A 6 1.55 -8.70 4.50
CA VAL A 6 2.84 -8.37 5.04
C VAL A 6 2.91 -6.88 5.21
N HIS A 7 3.67 -6.47 6.21
CA HIS A 7 4.24 -5.15 6.26
C HIS A 7 4.83 -4.85 4.88
N ALA A 8 4.48 -3.71 4.29
CA ALA A 8 5.01 -3.34 2.98
C ALA A 8 6.55 -3.38 3.01
N GLU A 9 7.13 -3.17 4.18
CA GLU A 9 8.54 -3.33 4.51
C GLU A 9 9.09 -4.72 4.18
N VAL A 10 8.30 -5.79 4.33
CA VAL A 10 8.69 -7.19 4.09
C VAL A 10 8.70 -7.52 2.60
N LEU A 11 7.97 -6.78 1.77
CA LEU A 11 8.10 -6.91 0.31
C LEU A 11 9.53 -6.63 -0.17
N ASN A 12 10.36 -5.94 0.65
CA ASN A 12 11.77 -5.69 0.37
C ASN A 12 12.71 -6.84 0.75
N HIS A 13 12.20 -7.91 1.38
CA HIS A 13 13.03 -9.03 1.77
C HIS A 13 13.53 -9.81 0.53
N PRO A 14 14.81 -10.23 0.43
CA PRO A 14 15.37 -10.84 -0.80
C PRO A 14 14.59 -12.04 -1.33
N VAL A 15 14.01 -12.82 -0.42
CA VAL A 15 13.15 -13.96 -0.76
C VAL A 15 11.87 -13.50 -1.44
N PHE A 16 11.20 -12.47 -0.90
CA PHE A 16 9.99 -11.90 -1.51
C PHE A 16 10.30 -11.26 -2.86
N VAL A 17 11.45 -10.61 -3.01
CA VAL A 17 11.89 -10.04 -4.29
C VAL A 17 12.07 -11.13 -5.35
N ASN A 18 12.70 -12.25 -5.01
CA ASN A 18 12.87 -13.36 -5.96
C ASN A 18 11.51 -13.94 -6.39
N LEU A 19 10.56 -14.07 -5.46
CA LEU A 19 9.21 -14.52 -5.76
C LEU A 19 8.43 -13.55 -6.67
N LEU A 20 8.57 -12.24 -6.42
CA LEU A 20 7.97 -11.20 -7.28
C LEU A 20 8.58 -11.24 -8.70
N ASN A 21 9.88 -11.49 -8.84
CA ASN A 21 10.56 -11.63 -10.14
C ASN A 21 10.07 -12.86 -10.92
N MET A 22 9.93 -13.99 -10.25
CA MET A 22 9.35 -15.20 -10.84
C MET A 22 7.90 -14.93 -11.28
N SER A 23 7.12 -14.26 -10.44
CA SER A 23 5.73 -13.89 -10.77
C SER A 23 5.67 -12.96 -11.98
N ALA A 24 6.62 -12.02 -12.12
CA ALA A 24 6.65 -11.11 -13.27
C ALA A 24 7.07 -11.81 -14.58
N GLN A 25 7.95 -12.81 -14.52
CA GLN A 25 8.35 -13.61 -15.67
C GLN A 25 7.19 -14.47 -16.20
N GLU A 26 6.40 -15.04 -15.29
CA GLU A 26 5.29 -15.94 -15.62
C GLU A 26 4.03 -15.19 -16.06
N TYR A 27 3.70 -14.08 -15.38
CA TYR A 27 2.39 -13.41 -15.54
C TYR A 27 2.50 -11.97 -16.07
N GLY A 28 3.70 -11.45 -16.29
CA GLY A 28 3.94 -10.05 -16.62
C GLY A 28 3.67 -9.09 -15.45
N TYR A 29 4.01 -7.81 -15.62
CA TYR A 29 3.83 -6.77 -14.60
C TYR A 29 2.40 -6.21 -14.54
N GLN A 30 1.38 -7.05 -14.69
CA GLN A 30 -0.03 -6.64 -14.58
C GLN A 30 -0.59 -6.72 -13.14
N GLY A 31 0.29 -6.89 -12.15
CA GLY A 31 -0.01 -6.94 -10.71
C GLY A 31 -0.09 -5.57 -10.01
N VAL A 32 -0.70 -4.56 -10.62
CA VAL A 32 -0.73 -3.19 -10.09
C VAL A 32 -1.78 -3.03 -8.98
N LEU A 33 -1.34 -2.56 -7.82
CA LEU A 33 -2.23 -2.00 -6.80
C LEU A 33 -2.58 -0.57 -7.19
N ARG A 34 -3.75 -0.38 -7.81
CA ARG A 34 -4.30 0.95 -8.06
C ARG A 34 -5.13 1.38 -6.85
N ILE A 35 -4.70 2.44 -6.18
CA ILE A 35 -5.43 3.00 -5.04
C ILE A 35 -6.27 4.18 -5.56
N PRO A 36 -7.62 4.09 -5.53
CA PRO A 36 -8.51 5.07 -6.14
C PRO A 36 -8.73 6.27 -5.21
N CYS A 37 -7.66 6.97 -4.88
CA CYS A 37 -7.72 8.18 -4.08
C CYS A 37 -7.02 9.31 -4.82
N ARG A 38 -7.49 10.53 -4.60
CA ARG A 38 -6.70 11.71 -4.95
C ARG A 38 -5.37 11.60 -4.21
N VAL A 39 -4.31 11.91 -4.93
CA VAL A 39 -2.93 11.74 -4.43
C VAL A 39 -2.72 12.52 -3.13
N VAL A 40 -3.29 13.73 -3.04
CA VAL A 40 -3.22 14.60 -1.86
C VAL A 40 -3.82 13.96 -0.61
N VAL A 41 -4.87 13.15 -0.74
CA VAL A 41 -5.49 12.42 0.37
C VAL A 41 -4.58 11.29 0.83
N PHE A 42 -3.99 10.56 -0.12
CA PHE A 42 -3.05 9.48 0.17
C PHE A 42 -1.83 9.99 0.96
N GLU A 43 -1.30 11.14 0.57
CA GLU A 43 -0.16 11.78 1.22
C GLU A 43 -0.46 12.16 2.68
N ARG A 44 -1.63 12.74 2.93
CA ARG A 44 -2.05 13.13 4.28
C ARG A 44 -2.31 11.92 5.18
N ILE A 45 -2.82 10.83 4.62
CA ILE A 45 -2.98 9.55 5.33
C ILE A 45 -1.61 8.98 5.71
N LEU A 46 -0.64 8.95 4.78
CA LEU A 46 0.71 8.47 5.06
C LEU A 46 1.42 9.31 6.13
N GLU A 47 1.24 10.63 6.10
CA GLU A 47 1.81 11.54 7.11
C GLU A 47 1.17 11.34 8.49
N ALA A 48 -0.16 11.20 8.54
CA ALA A 48 -0.86 10.94 9.79
C ALA A 48 -0.48 9.58 10.42
N ILE A 49 -0.29 8.54 9.61
CA ILE A 49 0.23 7.23 10.05
C ILE A 49 1.64 7.38 10.64
N ARG A 50 2.53 8.12 9.97
CA ARG A 50 3.91 8.35 10.42
C ARG A 50 3.99 9.14 11.72
N LEU A 51 3.10 10.13 11.89
CA LEU A 51 3.02 10.94 13.10
C LEU A 51 2.28 10.23 14.25
N GLY A 52 1.89 8.96 14.07
CA GLY A 52 1.15 8.19 15.08
C GLY A 52 -0.23 8.77 15.40
N ARG A 53 -0.81 9.54 14.47
CA ARG A 53 -2.13 10.17 14.69
C ARG A 53 -3.20 9.11 14.79
N LYS A 54 -4.18 9.37 15.66
CA LYS A 54 -5.31 8.45 15.88
C LYS A 54 -6.11 8.28 14.59
N SER A 55 -6.60 7.07 14.37
CA SER A 55 -7.37 6.69 13.17
C SER A 55 -8.57 7.60 12.87
N GLY A 56 -9.23 8.17 13.90
CA GLY A 56 -10.32 9.14 13.71
C GLY A 56 -9.92 10.40 12.92
N ALA A 57 -8.68 10.88 13.10
CA ALA A 57 -8.15 12.01 12.34
C ALA A 57 -7.80 11.63 10.89
N ILE A 58 -7.41 10.37 10.65
CA ILE A 58 -7.15 9.84 9.30
C ILE A 58 -8.45 9.70 8.51
N HIS A 59 -9.54 9.35 9.19
CA HIS A 59 -10.87 9.21 8.58
C HIS A 59 -11.46 10.56 8.17
N GLU A 60 -11.24 11.59 8.98
CA GLU A 60 -11.66 12.95 8.65
C GLU A 60 -10.93 13.48 7.40
N LEU A 61 -9.64 13.12 7.23
CA LEU A 61 -8.85 13.41 6.02
C LEU A 61 -9.37 12.73 4.76
N LEU A 62 -10.08 11.60 4.88
CA LEU A 62 -10.74 10.89 3.77
C LEU A 62 -12.10 11.50 3.41
N LEU A 63 -12.87 11.99 4.39
CA LEU A 63 -14.20 12.59 4.22
C LEU A 63 -14.18 14.06 3.80
N SER A 64 -13.06 14.74 4.02
CA SER A 64 -12.90 16.16 3.69
C SER A 64 -12.82 16.45 2.17
N ASP A 65 -12.83 15.41 1.33
CA ASP A 65 -12.56 15.49 -0.11
C ASP A 65 -13.80 15.34 -1.02
N GLU A 66 -15.01 15.34 -0.44
CA GLU A 66 -16.29 15.51 -1.18
C GLU A 66 -16.56 16.97 -1.58
#